data_AF-A0A0H4BV86-F1
#
_entry.id   AF-A0A0H4BV86-F1
#
_cell.length_a   1.000
_cell.length_b   1.000
_cell.length_c   1.000
_cell.angle_alpha   90.00
_cell.angle_beta   90.00
_cell.angle_gamma   90.00
#
_symmetry.space_group_name_H-M   'P 1'
#
loop_
_entity.id
_entity.type
_entity.pdbx_description
1 polymer ?
#
loop_
_entity_poly.entity_id
_entity_poly.type
_entity_poly.pdbx_seq_one_letter_code
_entity_poly.pdbx_strand_id
1 'polypeptide(L)'
;MTDQEVAGLAADLDALTGAPAARKGPPCSVRVILDTADGTTADTLRRILDTPNISSTAIAEVLSQHGRTVTSHTVARHRRRGQANGCRCTR
;
A
#
# COMPACT_ATOMS: atom_id res chain seq x y z
N MET A 1 17.72 -38.32 13.52
CA MET A 1 18.06 -37.07 12.82
C MET A 1 19.52 -37.13 12.45
N THR A 2 19.79 -37.26 11.17
CA THR A 2 21.13 -37.28 10.58
C THR A 2 21.62 -35.85 10.34
N ASP A 3 22.93 -35.62 10.31
CA ASP A 3 23.52 -34.29 10.06
C ASP A 3 23.04 -33.67 8.74
N GLN A 4 22.68 -34.50 7.75
CA GLN A 4 22.12 -34.07 6.48
C GLN A 4 20.70 -33.50 6.59
N GLU A 5 19.87 -34.03 7.51
CA GLU A 5 18.53 -33.49 7.80
C GLU A 5 18.62 -32.14 8.52
N VAL A 6 19.61 -31.96 9.40
CA VAL A 6 19.85 -30.69 10.11
C VAL A 6 20.40 -29.61 9.18
N ALA A 7 21.29 -29.98 8.25
CA ALA A 7 21.83 -29.07 7.24
C ALA A 7 20.75 -28.59 6.25
N GLY A 8 19.85 -29.48 5.83
CA GLY A 8 18.68 -29.11 5.02
C GLY A 8 17.75 -28.12 5.73
N LEU A 9 17.47 -28.37 7.01
CA LEU A 9 16.65 -27.47 7.83
C LEU A 9 17.26 -26.06 7.95
N ALA A 10 18.57 -25.95 8.17
CA ALA A 10 19.24 -24.66 8.27
C ALA A 10 19.16 -23.85 6.96
N ALA A 11 19.34 -24.50 5.81
CA ALA A 11 19.21 -23.88 4.49
C ALA A 11 17.77 -23.41 4.22
N ASP A 12 16.77 -24.23 4.58
CA ASP A 12 15.35 -23.88 4.44
C ASP A 12 14.96 -22.69 5.33
N LEU A 13 15.50 -22.62 6.55
CA LEU A 13 15.28 -21.49 7.46
C LEU A 13 15.95 -20.21 6.95
N ASP A 14 17.16 -20.29 6.38
CA ASP A 14 17.86 -19.14 5.82
C ASP A 14 17.10 -18.58 4.59
N ALA A 15 16.54 -19.46 3.76
CA ALA A 15 15.70 -19.07 2.62
C ALA A 15 14.46 -18.26 3.04
N LEU A 16 13.90 -18.50 4.24
CA LEU A 16 12.78 -17.71 4.77
C LEU A 16 13.17 -16.26 5.10
N THR A 17 14.44 -16.00 5.40
CA THR A 17 14.91 -14.63 5.69
C THR A 17 15.12 -13.80 4.43
N GLY A 18 15.45 -14.45 3.30
CA GLY A 18 15.61 -13.82 1.99
C GLY A 18 14.30 -13.64 1.21
N ALA A 19 13.23 -14.34 1.62
CA ALA A 19 11.95 -14.28 0.94
C ALA A 19 11.26 -12.90 1.17
N PRO A 20 10.92 -12.15 0.11
CA PRO A 20 10.18 -10.90 0.26
C PRO A 20 8.83 -11.20 0.92
N ALA A 21 8.53 -10.51 2.01
CA ALA A 21 7.28 -10.70 2.73
C ALA A 21 6.09 -10.56 1.77
N ALA A 22 5.32 -11.64 1.60
CA ALA A 22 4.10 -11.60 0.80
C ALA A 22 3.20 -10.46 1.30
N ARG A 23 2.73 -9.60 0.39
CA ARG A 23 1.84 -8.49 0.77
C ARG A 23 0.58 -9.08 1.40
N LYS A 24 0.39 -8.83 2.70
CA LYS A 24 -0.82 -9.24 3.41
C LYS A 24 -2.00 -8.39 2.95
N GLY A 25 -3.02 -9.05 2.39
CA GLY A 25 -4.32 -8.47 2.06
C GLY A 25 -4.45 -7.90 0.65
N PRO A 26 -5.66 -7.46 0.27
CA PRO A 26 -5.92 -6.88 -1.03
C PRO A 26 -5.13 -5.57 -1.23
N PRO A 27 -4.83 -5.20 -2.49
CA PRO A 27 -4.19 -3.92 -2.78
C PRO A 27 -5.06 -2.77 -2.28
N CYS A 28 -4.42 -1.73 -1.72
CA CYS A 28 -5.13 -0.53 -1.30
C CYS A 28 -5.83 0.12 -2.49
N SER A 29 -7.12 0.46 -2.37
CA SER A 29 -7.87 1.08 -3.47
C SER A 29 -7.23 2.37 -3.98
N VAL A 30 -6.63 3.18 -3.10
CA VAL A 30 -5.89 4.40 -3.51
C VAL A 30 -4.65 4.03 -4.35
N ARG A 31 -3.96 2.94 -4.02
CA ARG A 31 -2.83 2.44 -4.82
C ARG A 31 -3.31 1.97 -6.19
N VAL A 32 -4.43 1.25 -6.25
CA VAL A 32 -5.03 0.82 -7.53
C VAL A 32 -5.40 2.03 -8.40
N ILE A 33 -5.96 3.08 -7.81
CA ILE A 33 -6.25 4.33 -8.54
C ILE A 33 -4.97 4.96 -9.07
N LEU A 34 -3.91 5.05 -8.25
CA LEU A 34 -2.61 5.59 -8.67
C LEU A 34 -1.93 4.76 -9.76
N ASP A 35 -2.08 3.43 -9.74
CA ASP A 35 -1.48 2.52 -10.71
C ASP A 35 -2.27 2.49 -12.05
N THR A 36 -3.52 2.96 -12.06
CA THR A 36 -4.40 2.96 -13.26
C THR A 36 -4.68 4.34 -13.83
N ALA A 37 -4.28 5.40 -13.13
CA ALA A 37 -4.35 6.77 -13.61
C ALA A 37 -3.24 7.04 -14.65
N ASP A 38 -3.49 7.96 -15.58
CA ASP A 38 -2.43 8.50 -16.43
C ASP A 38 -1.38 9.25 -15.58
N GLY A 39 -0.18 9.44 -16.11
CA GLY A 39 0.94 10.02 -15.37
C GLY A 39 0.60 11.36 -14.71
N THR A 40 -0.04 12.27 -15.46
CA THR A 40 -0.40 13.61 -14.97
C THR A 40 -1.42 13.54 -13.83
N THR A 41 -2.45 12.71 -13.97
CA THR A 41 -3.45 12.49 -12.93
C THR A 41 -2.84 11.82 -11.69
N ALA A 42 -1.99 10.82 -11.88
CA ALA A 42 -1.31 10.12 -10.79
C ALA A 42 -0.41 11.07 -9.98
N ASP A 43 0.35 11.94 -10.64
CA ASP A 43 1.22 12.91 -10.00
C ASP A 43 0.43 14.00 -9.26
N THR A 44 -0.67 14.46 -9.85
CA THR A 44 -1.60 15.39 -9.18
C THR A 44 -2.20 14.75 -7.94
N LEU A 45 -2.64 13.50 -8.02
CA LEU A 45 -3.21 12.77 -6.88
C LEU A 45 -2.17 12.55 -5.79
N ARG A 46 -0.94 12.15 -6.13
CA ARG A 46 0.17 12.02 -5.16
C ARG A 46 0.41 13.33 -4.41
N ARG A 47 0.53 14.43 -5.14
CA ARG A 47 0.70 15.77 -4.54
C ARG A 47 -0.42 16.09 -3.56
N ILE A 48 -1.68 15.92 -3.97
CA ILE A 48 -2.84 16.22 -3.14
C ILE A 48 -2.93 15.32 -1.90
N LEU A 49 -2.58 14.04 -2.00
CA LEU A 49 -2.56 13.11 -0.87
C LEU A 49 -1.55 13.55 0.21
N ASP A 50 -0.46 14.18 -0.18
CA ASP A 50 0.58 14.66 0.73
C ASP A 50 0.36 16.11 1.21
N THR A 51 -0.61 16.85 0.66
CA THR A 51 -0.93 18.23 1.10
C THR A 51 -1.76 18.25 2.39
N PRO A 52 -1.25 18.79 3.52
CA PRO A 52 -1.93 18.72 4.82
C PRO A 52 -3.29 19.40 4.89
N ASN A 53 -3.47 20.51 4.19
CA ASN A 53 -4.69 21.33 4.25
C ASN A 53 -5.83 20.82 3.36
N ILE A 54 -5.60 19.80 2.53
CA ILE A 54 -6.66 19.16 1.75
C ILE A 54 -7.25 18.01 2.58
N SER A 55 -8.56 18.01 2.77
CA SER A 55 -9.24 17.00 3.59
C SER A 55 -9.33 15.66 2.85
N SER A 56 -9.25 14.55 3.59
CA SER A 56 -9.41 13.21 3.02
C SER A 56 -10.82 12.98 2.46
N THR A 57 -11.82 13.70 2.98
CA THR A 57 -13.20 13.69 2.49
C THR A 57 -13.29 14.33 1.11
N ALA A 58 -12.72 15.53 0.92
CA ALA A 58 -12.73 16.21 -0.37
C ALA A 58 -12.04 15.37 -1.47
N ILE A 59 -10.93 14.71 -1.13
CA ILE A 59 -10.24 13.79 -2.05
C ILE A 59 -11.15 12.62 -2.43
N ALA A 60 -11.80 11.99 -1.44
CA ALA A 60 -12.70 10.87 -1.68
C ALA A 60 -13.92 11.25 -2.53
N GLU A 61 -14.49 12.44 -2.31
CA GLU A 61 -15.61 12.98 -3.09
C GLU A 61 -15.22 13.18 -4.55
N VAL A 62 -14.11 13.86 -4.83
CA VAL A 62 -13.62 14.06 -6.20
C VAL A 62 -13.36 12.73 -6.89
N LEU A 63 -12.69 11.78 -6.22
CA LEU A 63 -12.45 10.45 -6.79
C LEU A 63 -13.77 9.72 -7.10
N SER A 64 -14.75 9.81 -6.20
CA SER A 64 -16.07 9.19 -6.39
C SER A 64 -16.86 9.82 -7.54
N GLN A 65 -16.78 11.15 -7.72
CA GLN A 65 -17.38 11.86 -8.86
C GLN A 65 -16.86 11.36 -10.22
N HIS A 66 -15.62 10.86 -10.26
CA HIS A 66 -15.01 10.27 -11.44
C HIS A 66 -15.09 8.72 -11.46
N GLY A 67 -16.04 8.13 -10.74
CA GLY A 67 -16.30 6.68 -10.75
C GLY A 67 -15.28 5.85 -9.98
N ARG A 68 -14.41 6.47 -9.18
CA ARG A 68 -13.43 5.79 -8.33
C ARG A 68 -13.92 5.77 -6.88
N THR A 69 -14.73 4.78 -6.55
CA THR A 69 -15.32 4.65 -5.21
C THR A 69 -14.23 4.38 -4.17
N VAL A 70 -13.95 5.36 -3.33
CA VAL A 70 -13.04 5.24 -2.18
C VAL A 70 -13.59 6.04 -1.01
N THR A 71 -13.50 5.50 0.19
CA THR A 71 -13.98 6.19 1.40
C THR A 71 -12.95 7.18 1.92
N SER A 72 -13.40 8.23 2.59
CA SER A 72 -12.54 9.19 3.30
C SER A 72 -11.62 8.51 4.31
N HIS A 73 -12.10 7.46 5.00
CA HIS A 73 -11.30 6.64 5.90
C HIS A 73 -10.13 5.95 5.18
N THR A 74 -10.39 5.36 4.00
CA THR A 74 -9.35 4.72 3.18
C THR A 74 -8.30 5.72 2.73
N VAL A 75 -8.71 6.92 2.31
CA VAL A 75 -7.79 8.02 1.98
C VAL A 75 -6.97 8.41 3.21
N ALA A 76 -7.59 8.65 4.36
CA ALA A 76 -6.90 9.03 5.60
C ALA A 76 -5.91 7.96 6.09
N ARG A 77 -6.24 6.68 5.91
CA ARG A 77 -5.34 5.56 6.18
C ARG A 77 -4.17 5.53 5.20
N HIS A 78 -4.41 5.78 3.91
CA HIS A 78 -3.37 5.86 2.88
C HIS A 78 -2.39 7.02 3.13
N ARG A 79 -2.87 8.19 3.55
CA ARG A 79 -2.02 9.33 3.91
C ARG A 79 -1.06 9.03 5.06
N ARG A 80 -1.47 8.16 5.98
CA ARG A 80 -0.65 7.65 7.09
C ARG A 80 0.23 6.46 6.70
N ARG A 81 0.49 6.21 5.40
CA ARG A 81 1.32 5.09 4.94
C ARG A 81 2.67 5.04 5.65
N GLY A 82 3.05 3.86 6.13
CA GLY A 82 4.24 3.64 6.95
C GLY A 82 4.06 3.82 8.47
N GLN A 83 2.92 4.34 8.95
CA GLN A 83 2.60 4.45 10.37
C GLN A 83 1.84 3.22 10.90
N ALA A 84 1.80 3.01 12.23
CA ALA A 84 1.16 1.85 12.87
C ALA A 84 -0.31 1.62 12.45
N ASN A 85 -1.09 2.69 12.32
CA ASN A 85 -2.49 2.67 11.86
C ASN A 85 -2.65 3.10 10.40
N GLY A 86 -1.55 3.06 9.65
CA GLY A 86 -1.45 3.45 8.26
C GLY A 86 -1.83 2.36 7.27
N CYS A 87 -1.84 2.74 6.00
CA CYS A 87 -1.79 1.79 4.91
C CYS A 87 -0.39 1.18 4.79
N ARG A 88 -0.29 -0.05 4.28
CA ARG A 88 0.97 -0.75 4.00
C ARG A 88 1.58 -0.38 2.63
N CYS A 89 1.01 0.61 1.93
CA CYS A 89 1.59 1.15 0.70
C CYS A 89 2.98 1.74 0.95
N THR A 90 3.85 1.62 -0.05
CA THR A 90 5.12 2.35 -0.10
C THR A 90 4.86 3.85 -0.16
N ARG A 91 5.73 4.65 0.47
CA ARG A 91 5.56 6.10 0.47
C ARG A 91 5.80 6.69 -0.91
#